data_AF-A0A855IXS0-F1
#
_entry.id   AF-A0A855IXS0-F1
#
_cell.length_a   1.000
_cell.length_b   1.000
_cell.length_c   1.000
_cell.angle_alpha   90.00
_cell.angle_beta   90.00
_cell.angle_gamma   90.00
#
_symmetry.space_group_name_H-M   'P 1'
#
loop_
_entity.id
_entity.type
_entity.pdbx_description
1 polymer ?
#
loop_
_entity_poly.entity_id
_entity_poly.type
_entity_poly.pdbx_seq_one_letter_code
_entity_poly.pdbx_strand_id
1 'polypeptide(L)'
;MATIHTSGTQLENQRAQLPLNKAFLASLAVVFLLAMHFFMPNPGGSGLALSFNPTTWLALSFTLAIGFYQLATNRVLKYSKLTVGLLISCVILTLPILYSNASPQAASGRLLGLWAGFALFVVLQQFKFSNKHKQRMLWFIVLAVVLQALFGYVQYFLLEPGNLFGYNTSANRPYGIFQQPNVMASFLATGFVLSAYLLARQPAKYNHKISESFLLYLTPTLTVPLLIIIASRTGWLAAVIGFVCILPYLYKFSTKKRFYGWCASVVVGIVVAFSVISLSATDSFASKKANLESPRAYTFPQALDMMIEKPFTGYGYGKFESEYTLYTARQHQLNSNYHPGLPSMDHPHNEFLFWGVEGGIVPIIGILIAAVLVMSRIANSAKGTRLALLALFIPILLHSQLEYPFYHSAIHWITFIILIYWVDQRTSRHYQQPFSIVSKTLFRVSSLVVPILVSFYMLSALHTNYVLTKFELSKPKNPDILKQVTNPVVWKDRYDWDVYSTYLNIGLYKADPSLIQPYIDWSLEIIKSKPRPAFYSNLILAYQGLGDHSKAEQIRSEASFLFPNRDFSKVQYKKISEAENNISSAK
;
A
#
# COMPACT_ATOMS: atom_id res chain seq x y z
N MET A 1 47.36 -18.54 39.30
CA MET A 1 46.07 -18.22 38.66
C MET A 1 45.32 -19.54 38.48
N ALA A 2 44.23 -19.76 39.21
CA ALA A 2 43.42 -20.96 39.06
C ALA A 2 42.47 -20.79 37.85
N THR A 3 42.66 -21.58 36.81
CA THR A 3 41.75 -21.68 35.66
C THR A 3 40.49 -22.41 36.12
N ILE A 4 39.40 -21.67 36.33
CA ILE A 4 38.11 -22.24 36.70
C ILE A 4 37.53 -22.95 35.47
N HIS A 5 37.50 -24.29 35.49
CA HIS A 5 36.82 -25.10 34.49
C HIS A 5 35.30 -25.03 34.71
N THR A 6 34.63 -24.12 34.00
CA THR A 6 33.17 -23.94 34.11
C THR A 6 32.35 -24.91 33.25
N SER A 7 33.00 -25.82 32.50
CA SER A 7 32.31 -26.78 31.60
C SER A 7 31.44 -27.76 32.40
N GLY A 8 30.15 -27.86 32.06
CA GLY A 8 29.17 -28.70 32.75
C GLY A 8 28.48 -28.05 33.96
N THR A 9 28.79 -26.79 34.30
CA THR A 9 28.18 -26.07 35.43
C THR A 9 27.12 -25.06 34.96
N GLN A 10 26.28 -24.56 35.87
CA GLN A 10 25.37 -23.43 35.57
C GLN A 10 26.13 -22.14 35.17
N LEU A 11 27.43 -22.07 35.44
CA LEU A 11 28.33 -20.98 35.05
C LEU A 11 28.98 -21.22 33.67
N GLU A 12 28.71 -22.34 33.01
CA GLU A 12 29.17 -22.58 31.64
C GLU A 12 28.57 -21.53 30.71
N ASN A 13 29.45 -20.76 30.05
CA ASN A 13 29.05 -19.82 29.01
C ASN A 13 28.35 -20.61 27.90
N GLN A 14 27.02 -20.62 27.89
CA GLN A 14 26.24 -21.31 26.85
C GLN A 14 26.77 -20.86 25.49
N ARG A 15 27.29 -21.82 24.70
CA ARG A 15 27.77 -21.55 23.33
C ARG A 15 26.71 -20.75 22.61
N ALA A 16 27.01 -19.49 22.30
CA ALA A 16 26.07 -18.61 21.62
C ALA A 16 25.71 -19.25 20.27
N GLN A 17 24.49 -19.78 20.17
CA GLN A 17 24.02 -20.37 18.92
C GLN A 17 24.18 -19.35 17.78
N LEU A 18 24.71 -19.82 16.66
CA LEU A 18 24.98 -18.97 15.51
C LEU A 18 23.67 -18.28 15.08
N PRO A 19 23.63 -16.94 14.97
CA PRO A 19 22.40 -16.25 14.64
C PRO A 19 21.96 -16.62 13.23
N LEU A 20 20.65 -16.78 13.02
CA LEU A 20 20.01 -17.12 11.74
C LEU A 20 20.05 -15.96 10.71
N ASN A 21 21.08 -15.11 10.78
CA ASN A 21 21.29 -13.94 9.93
C ASN A 21 21.19 -14.27 8.44
N LYS A 22 21.79 -15.38 7.99
CA LYS A 22 21.78 -15.78 6.58
C LYS A 22 20.37 -16.18 6.13
N ALA A 23 19.68 -17.00 6.90
CA ALA A 23 18.31 -17.45 6.61
C ALA A 23 17.34 -16.26 6.60
N PHE A 24 17.45 -15.36 7.58
CA PHE A 24 16.65 -14.14 7.64
C PHE A 24 16.85 -13.26 6.41
N LEU A 25 18.12 -12.99 6.04
CA LEU A 25 18.42 -12.18 4.86
C LEU A 25 17.99 -12.86 3.56
N ALA A 26 18.09 -14.18 3.46
CA ALA A 26 17.61 -14.92 2.30
C ALA A 26 16.09 -14.83 2.17
N SER A 27 15.34 -15.02 3.26
CA SER A 27 13.89 -14.84 3.27
C SER A 27 13.50 -13.39 2.92
N LEU A 28 14.19 -12.39 3.47
CA LEU A 28 13.95 -11.00 3.11
C LEU A 28 14.30 -10.70 1.64
N ALA A 29 15.32 -11.36 1.08
CA ALA A 29 15.63 -11.27 -0.34
C ALA A 29 14.49 -11.84 -1.21
N VAL A 30 13.86 -12.94 -0.80
CA VAL A 30 12.68 -13.49 -1.50
C VAL A 30 11.54 -12.47 -1.53
N VAL A 31 11.29 -11.76 -0.43
CA VAL A 31 10.28 -10.68 -0.38
C VAL A 31 10.53 -9.64 -1.48
N PHE A 32 11.74 -9.10 -1.54
CA PHE A 32 12.09 -8.00 -2.44
C PHE A 32 12.38 -8.43 -3.88
N LEU A 33 12.95 -9.61 -4.11
CA LEU A 33 13.48 -10.00 -5.43
C LEU A 33 12.57 -10.97 -6.18
N LEU A 34 11.61 -11.61 -5.49
CA LEU A 34 10.70 -12.58 -6.11
C LEU A 34 9.24 -12.25 -5.80
N ALA A 35 8.86 -12.24 -4.53
CA ALA A 35 7.46 -12.23 -4.12
C ALA A 35 6.69 -10.98 -4.57
N MET A 36 7.30 -9.80 -4.43
CA MET A 36 6.66 -8.53 -4.83
C MET A 36 6.48 -8.36 -6.35
N HIS A 37 7.09 -9.23 -7.17
CA HIS A 37 7.04 -9.15 -8.63
C HIS A 37 5.92 -10.00 -9.24
N PHE A 38 5.12 -10.68 -8.40
CA PHE A 38 4.07 -11.57 -8.86
C PHE A 38 2.89 -10.78 -9.45
N PHE A 39 2.57 -11.04 -10.71
CA PHE A 39 1.38 -10.52 -11.36
C PHE A 39 0.33 -11.61 -11.52
N MET A 40 -0.91 -11.23 -11.29
CA MET A 40 -2.08 -12.00 -11.66
C MET A 40 -3.22 -11.01 -11.94
N PRO A 41 -4.02 -11.23 -13.01
CA PRO A 41 -5.15 -10.36 -13.34
C PRO A 41 -6.05 -10.14 -12.13
N ASN A 42 -6.42 -8.90 -11.92
CA ASN A 42 -7.24 -8.45 -10.80
C ASN A 42 -7.96 -7.15 -11.22
N PRO A 43 -9.04 -6.73 -10.53
CA PRO A 43 -9.85 -5.59 -10.93
C PRO A 43 -9.21 -4.22 -10.62
N GLY A 44 -7.97 -4.19 -10.13
CA GLY A 44 -7.35 -3.01 -9.55
C GLY A 44 -7.82 -2.78 -8.11
N GLY A 45 -7.68 -1.54 -7.63
CA GLY A 45 -8.01 -1.15 -6.25
C GLY A 45 -6.78 -1.05 -5.35
N SER A 46 -6.89 -1.48 -4.10
CA SER A 46 -5.87 -1.33 -3.06
C SER A 46 -5.77 -2.58 -2.17
N GLY A 47 -4.76 -2.63 -1.30
CA GLY A 47 -4.59 -3.69 -0.30
C GLY A 47 -4.37 -5.06 -0.93
N LEU A 48 -5.04 -6.08 -0.39
CA LEU A 48 -4.90 -7.46 -0.84
C LEU A 48 -5.58 -7.73 -2.19
N ALA A 49 -6.34 -6.78 -2.74
CA ALA A 49 -6.91 -6.91 -4.08
C ALA A 49 -5.82 -6.93 -5.17
N LEU A 50 -4.68 -6.28 -4.91
CA LEU A 50 -3.55 -6.26 -5.82
C LEU A 50 -2.67 -7.49 -5.57
N SER A 51 -2.60 -8.41 -6.54
CA SER A 51 -2.02 -9.76 -6.39
C SER A 51 -0.56 -9.81 -5.90
N PHE A 52 0.22 -8.75 -6.10
CA PHE A 52 1.60 -8.68 -5.57
C PHE A 52 1.65 -8.47 -4.05
N ASN A 53 0.59 -7.93 -3.43
CA ASN A 53 0.53 -7.73 -1.98
C ASN A 53 0.35 -9.06 -1.22
N PRO A 54 -0.60 -9.94 -1.58
CA PRO A 54 -0.70 -11.27 -0.97
C PRO A 54 0.60 -12.07 -1.01
N THR A 55 1.30 -12.09 -2.14
CA THR A 55 2.58 -12.80 -2.26
C THR A 55 3.68 -12.16 -1.41
N THR A 56 3.72 -10.82 -1.35
CA THR A 56 4.66 -10.08 -0.49
C THR A 56 4.43 -10.38 0.99
N TRP A 57 3.18 -10.33 1.46
CA TRP A 57 2.84 -10.66 2.84
C TRP A 57 3.08 -12.14 3.17
N LEU A 58 2.81 -13.05 2.24
CA LEU A 58 3.14 -14.47 2.36
C LEU A 58 4.65 -14.64 2.59
N ALA A 59 5.50 -14.08 1.73
CA ALA A 59 6.95 -14.19 1.89
C ALA A 59 7.45 -13.51 3.18
N LEU A 60 6.87 -12.37 3.55
CA LEU A 60 7.23 -11.66 4.79
C LEU A 60 6.88 -12.48 6.04
N SER A 61 5.80 -13.27 6.00
CA SER A 61 5.42 -14.12 7.14
C SER A 61 6.52 -15.13 7.51
N PHE A 62 7.24 -15.67 6.52
CA PHE A 62 8.42 -16.52 6.76
C PHE A 62 9.60 -15.72 7.33
N THR A 63 9.79 -14.48 6.91
CA THR A 63 10.80 -13.59 7.49
C THR A 63 10.51 -13.32 8.98
N LEU A 64 9.25 -13.05 9.33
CA LEU A 64 8.79 -12.89 10.71
C LEU A 64 8.95 -14.19 11.52
N ALA A 65 8.60 -15.33 10.92
CA ALA A 65 8.76 -16.65 11.53
C ALA A 65 10.21 -16.93 11.95
N ILE A 66 11.18 -16.70 11.06
CA ILE A 66 12.61 -16.84 11.37
C ILE A 66 13.00 -15.89 12.51
N GLY A 67 12.44 -14.68 12.51
CA GLY A 67 12.58 -13.70 13.59
C GLY A 67 12.09 -14.17 14.95
N PHE A 68 10.86 -14.67 15.02
CA PHE A 68 10.27 -15.21 16.25
C PHE A 68 11.01 -16.45 16.73
N TYR A 69 11.46 -17.32 15.83
CA TYR A 69 12.29 -18.46 16.17
C TYR A 69 13.63 -18.01 16.80
N GLN A 70 14.29 -17.01 16.21
CA GLN A 70 15.53 -16.43 16.75
C GLN A 70 15.30 -15.80 18.13
N LEU A 71 14.19 -15.07 18.31
CA LEU A 71 13.81 -14.45 19.57
C LEU A 71 13.59 -15.52 20.66
N ALA A 72 12.79 -16.56 20.36
CA ALA A 72 12.55 -17.69 21.26
C ALA A 72 13.84 -18.41 21.66
N THR A 73 14.75 -18.57 20.71
CA THR A 73 16.04 -19.23 20.93
C THR A 73 16.94 -18.44 21.88
N ASN A 74 17.00 -17.12 21.69
CA ASN A 74 17.82 -16.24 22.52
C ASN A 74 17.26 -16.00 23.92
N ARG A 75 15.94 -16.19 24.13
CA ARG A 75 15.22 -15.92 25.39
C ARG A 75 15.38 -14.49 25.95
N VAL A 76 15.79 -13.57 25.08
CA VAL A 76 16.04 -12.17 25.42
C VAL A 76 15.46 -11.30 24.32
N LEU A 77 14.61 -10.35 24.72
CA LEU A 77 14.12 -9.30 23.84
C LEU A 77 15.15 -8.16 23.80
N LYS A 78 15.67 -7.88 22.61
CA LYS A 78 16.46 -6.69 22.34
C LYS A 78 15.55 -5.57 21.90
N TYR A 79 15.66 -4.41 22.54
CA TYR A 79 14.86 -3.25 22.20
C TYR A 79 15.63 -1.95 22.38
N SER A 80 15.20 -0.89 21.71
CA SER A 80 15.69 0.47 21.90
C SER A 80 14.60 1.37 22.50
N LYS A 81 14.94 2.58 22.93
CA LYS A 81 13.90 3.54 23.35
C LYS A 81 12.97 3.91 22.17
N LEU A 82 13.46 3.81 20.93
CA LEU A 82 12.60 3.99 19.75
C LEU A 82 11.56 2.86 19.68
N THR A 83 11.93 1.62 19.97
CA THR A 83 10.98 0.49 20.07
C THR A 83 9.84 0.77 21.03
N VAL A 84 10.14 1.27 22.24
CA VAL A 84 9.11 1.60 23.23
C VAL A 84 8.21 2.74 22.74
N GLY A 85 8.80 3.81 22.19
CA GLY A 85 8.02 4.94 21.69
C GLY A 85 7.16 4.61 20.46
N LEU A 86 7.65 3.76 19.56
CA LEU A 86 6.86 3.25 18.44
C LEU A 86 5.77 2.28 18.90
N LEU A 87 6.01 1.49 19.95
CA LEU A 87 4.97 0.65 20.56
C LEU A 87 3.84 1.53 21.11
N ILE A 88 4.19 2.57 21.88
CA ILE A 88 3.21 3.55 22.40
C ILE A 88 2.43 4.17 21.23
N SER A 89 3.12 4.55 20.15
CA SER A 89 2.48 5.11 18.96
C SER A 89 1.50 4.13 18.30
N CYS A 90 1.87 2.84 18.17
CA CYS A 90 0.99 1.80 17.62
C CYS A 90 -0.24 1.57 18.51
N VAL A 91 -0.06 1.58 19.83
CA VAL A 91 -1.17 1.49 20.79
C VAL A 91 -2.11 2.68 20.62
N ILE A 92 -1.59 3.91 20.63
CA ILE A 92 -2.39 5.14 20.44
C ILE A 92 -3.15 5.10 19.11
N LEU A 93 -2.50 4.69 18.03
CA LEU A 93 -3.14 4.53 16.72
C LEU A 93 -4.26 3.48 16.71
N THR A 94 -4.19 2.48 17.59
CA THR A 94 -5.20 1.43 17.69
C THR A 94 -6.37 1.83 18.58
N LEU A 95 -6.19 2.75 19.53
CA LEU A 95 -7.22 3.16 20.51
C LEU A 95 -8.58 3.53 19.91
N PRO A 96 -8.68 4.24 18.76
CA PRO A 96 -9.97 4.59 18.16
C PRO A 96 -10.87 3.40 17.81
N ILE A 97 -10.34 2.16 17.78
CA ILE A 97 -11.17 0.95 17.64
C ILE A 97 -12.16 0.77 18.79
N LEU A 98 -11.89 1.39 19.95
CA LEU A 98 -12.74 1.34 21.14
C LEU A 98 -13.86 2.40 21.12
N TYR A 99 -13.91 3.27 20.10
CA TYR A 99 -14.99 4.25 19.98
C TYR A 99 -16.31 3.54 19.68
N SER A 100 -17.41 4.05 20.23
CA SER A 100 -18.75 3.46 20.06
C SER A 100 -19.22 3.42 18.60
N ASN A 101 -18.71 4.34 17.77
CA ASN A 101 -19.01 4.44 16.35
C ASN A 101 -17.97 3.74 15.45
N ALA A 102 -16.98 3.03 16.00
CA ALA A 102 -15.96 2.34 15.21
C ALA A 102 -16.50 1.12 14.44
N SER A 103 -15.82 0.77 13.36
CA SER A 103 -16.00 -0.46 12.57
C SER A 103 -14.69 -1.27 12.60
N PRO A 104 -14.52 -2.18 13.59
CA PRO A 104 -13.30 -2.98 13.73
C PRO A 104 -12.96 -3.79 12.47
N GLN A 105 -13.98 -4.32 11.80
CA GLN A 105 -13.84 -5.13 10.59
C GLN A 105 -13.23 -4.30 9.45
N ALA A 106 -13.71 -3.08 9.24
CA ALA A 106 -13.18 -2.19 8.19
C ALA A 106 -11.77 -1.67 8.50
N ALA A 107 -11.46 -1.41 9.78
CA ALA A 107 -10.14 -0.95 10.19
C ALA A 107 -9.07 -2.07 10.28
N SER A 108 -9.50 -3.34 10.30
CA SER A 108 -8.64 -4.50 10.59
C SER A 108 -7.43 -4.62 9.66
N GLY A 109 -7.60 -4.46 8.35
CA GLY A 109 -6.53 -4.57 7.37
C GLY A 109 -5.39 -3.58 7.63
N ARG A 110 -5.73 -2.31 7.89
CA ARG A 110 -4.77 -1.24 8.22
C ARG A 110 -4.04 -1.54 9.53
N LEU A 111 -4.77 -1.95 10.57
CA LEU A 111 -4.19 -2.28 11.88
C LEU A 111 -3.27 -3.50 11.83
N LEU A 112 -3.65 -4.55 11.08
CA LEU A 112 -2.78 -5.71 10.86
C LEU A 112 -1.49 -5.31 10.14
N GLY A 113 -1.57 -4.42 9.14
CA GLY A 113 -0.40 -3.83 8.49
C GLY A 113 0.49 -3.07 9.49
N LEU A 114 -0.09 -2.21 10.32
CA LEU A 114 0.60 -1.45 11.37
C LEU A 114 1.37 -2.37 12.33
N TRP A 115 0.69 -3.35 12.92
CA TRP A 115 1.28 -4.27 13.90
C TRP A 115 2.27 -5.25 13.26
N ALA A 116 2.06 -5.69 12.01
CA ALA A 116 3.04 -6.47 11.27
C ALA A 116 4.31 -5.65 10.97
N GLY A 117 4.17 -4.36 10.67
CA GLY A 117 5.30 -3.44 10.52
C GLY A 117 6.07 -3.27 11.83
N PHE A 118 5.37 -3.08 12.95
CA PHE A 118 6.00 -3.04 14.27
C PHE A 118 6.69 -4.36 14.62
N ALA A 119 6.06 -5.50 14.34
CA ALA A 119 6.66 -6.82 14.55
C ALA A 119 7.94 -7.01 13.72
N LEU A 120 7.95 -6.57 12.46
CA LEU A 120 9.15 -6.56 11.61
C LEU A 120 10.25 -5.68 12.22
N PHE A 121 9.90 -4.47 12.68
CA PHE A 121 10.85 -3.56 13.33
C PHE A 121 11.50 -4.20 14.57
N VAL A 122 10.71 -4.88 15.42
CA VAL A 122 11.20 -5.60 16.59
C VAL A 122 12.08 -6.78 16.16
N VAL A 123 11.63 -7.60 15.22
CA VAL A 123 12.36 -8.78 14.74
C VAL A 123 13.74 -8.41 14.20
N LEU A 124 13.85 -7.32 13.44
CA LEU A 124 15.12 -6.84 12.89
C LEU A 124 16.17 -6.56 13.98
N GLN A 125 15.76 -6.16 15.19
CA GLN A 125 16.66 -5.87 16.32
C GLN A 125 17.20 -7.13 17.01
N GLN A 126 16.59 -8.30 16.78
CA GLN A 126 16.96 -9.52 17.51
C GLN A 126 18.27 -10.14 17.01
N PHE A 127 18.64 -9.81 15.78
CA PHE A 127 19.82 -10.34 15.09
C PHE A 127 21.08 -9.51 15.34
N LYS A 128 22.23 -10.17 15.38
CA LYS A 128 23.55 -9.53 15.42
C LYS A 128 24.06 -9.30 13.99
N PHE A 129 23.54 -8.29 13.32
CA PHE A 129 23.92 -7.99 11.93
C PHE A 129 25.25 -7.23 11.84
N SER A 130 26.15 -7.71 10.99
CA SER A 130 27.34 -6.96 10.56
C SER A 130 26.92 -5.74 9.72
N ASN A 131 27.82 -4.76 9.55
CA ASN A 131 27.56 -3.62 8.66
C ASN A 131 27.23 -4.06 7.23
N LYS A 132 27.84 -5.16 6.75
CA LYS A 132 27.55 -5.75 5.44
C LYS A 132 26.13 -6.32 5.38
N HIS A 133 25.67 -7.00 6.42
CA HIS A 133 24.30 -7.50 6.52
C HIS A 133 23.28 -6.36 6.50
N LYS A 134 23.53 -5.29 7.25
CA LYS A 134 22.65 -4.11 7.27
C LYS A 134 22.59 -3.45 5.89
N GLN A 135 23.73 -3.28 5.21
CA GLN A 135 23.76 -2.71 3.86
C GLN A 135 23.05 -3.61 2.83
N ARG A 136 23.11 -4.93 2.98
CA ARG A 136 22.38 -5.87 2.09
C ARG A 136 20.88 -5.62 2.07
N MET A 137 20.27 -5.23 3.19
CA MET A 137 18.84 -4.89 3.24
C MET A 137 18.51 -3.71 2.33
N LEU A 138 19.35 -2.67 2.31
CA LEU A 138 19.20 -1.53 1.41
C LEU A 138 19.45 -1.93 -0.05
N TRP A 139 20.39 -2.85 -0.29
CA TRP A 139 20.64 -3.40 -1.62
C TRP A 139 19.44 -4.17 -2.18
N PHE A 140 18.70 -4.90 -1.36
CA PHE A 140 17.47 -5.57 -1.82
C PHE A 140 16.44 -4.57 -2.33
N ILE A 141 16.31 -3.42 -1.68
CA ILE A 141 15.44 -2.33 -2.14
C ILE A 141 15.93 -1.78 -3.49
N VAL A 142 17.22 -1.47 -3.63
CA VAL A 142 17.78 -0.96 -4.90
C VAL A 142 17.62 -1.97 -6.04
N LEU A 143 17.90 -3.25 -5.80
CA LEU A 143 17.73 -4.30 -6.79
C LEU A 143 16.27 -4.47 -7.20
N ALA A 144 15.33 -4.43 -6.25
CA ALA A 144 13.91 -4.43 -6.55
C ALA A 144 13.50 -3.21 -7.39
N VAL A 145 14.03 -2.02 -7.10
CA VAL A 145 13.78 -0.82 -7.90
C VAL A 145 14.32 -0.97 -9.31
N VAL A 146 15.51 -1.56 -9.50
CA VAL A 146 16.06 -1.85 -10.83
C VAL A 146 15.16 -2.83 -11.58
N LEU A 147 14.69 -3.92 -10.94
CA LEU A 147 13.76 -4.86 -11.56
C LEU A 147 12.46 -4.18 -11.98
N GLN A 148 11.90 -3.31 -11.14
CA GLN A 148 10.71 -2.54 -11.46
C GLN A 148 10.96 -1.52 -12.59
N ALA A 149 12.13 -0.88 -12.62
CA ALA A 149 12.50 0.02 -13.72
C ALA A 149 12.59 -0.75 -15.04
N LEU A 150 13.27 -1.90 -15.06
CA LEU A 150 13.32 -2.76 -16.24
C LEU A 150 11.92 -3.19 -16.67
N PHE A 151 11.06 -3.59 -15.74
CA PHE A 151 9.67 -3.91 -16.06
C PHE A 151 8.88 -2.70 -16.60
N GLY A 152 9.12 -1.51 -16.06
CA GLY A 152 8.56 -0.26 -16.58
C GLY A 152 9.01 0.06 -18.02
N TYR A 153 10.25 -0.23 -18.37
CA TYR A 153 10.72 -0.11 -19.75
C TYR A 153 10.09 -1.15 -20.68
N VAL A 154 9.92 -2.40 -20.23
CA VAL A 154 9.16 -3.42 -20.97
C VAL A 154 7.73 -2.94 -21.22
N GLN A 155 7.06 -2.39 -20.20
CA GLN A 155 5.73 -1.81 -20.33
C GLN A 155 5.68 -0.68 -21.36
N TYR A 156 6.64 0.24 -21.29
CA TYR A 156 6.63 1.45 -22.11
C TYR A 156 6.98 1.20 -23.59
N PHE A 157 7.92 0.28 -23.86
CA PHE A 157 8.47 0.05 -25.20
C PHE A 157 8.00 -1.23 -25.90
N LEU A 158 7.65 -2.29 -25.14
CA LEU A 158 7.47 -3.63 -25.71
C LEU A 158 6.03 -4.15 -25.63
N LEU A 159 5.20 -3.64 -24.71
CA LEU A 159 3.83 -4.13 -24.58
C LEU A 159 2.91 -3.52 -25.64
N GLU A 160 2.10 -4.39 -26.24
CA GLU A 160 1.08 -4.05 -27.23
C GLU A 160 -0.35 -4.06 -26.63
N PRO A 161 -1.35 -3.47 -27.30
CA PRO A 161 -2.75 -3.57 -26.88
C PRO A 161 -3.17 -5.04 -26.67
N GLY A 162 -3.94 -5.32 -25.62
CA GLY A 162 -4.35 -6.69 -25.28
C GLY A 162 -3.29 -7.53 -24.55
N ASN A 163 -2.21 -6.91 -24.07
CA ASN A 163 -1.20 -7.59 -23.26
C ASN A 163 -1.78 -8.27 -22.00
N LEU A 164 -1.08 -9.31 -21.54
CA LEU A 164 -1.45 -10.11 -20.36
C LEU A 164 -1.57 -9.29 -19.07
N PHE A 165 -0.89 -8.15 -18.98
CA PHE A 165 -0.82 -7.33 -17.76
C PHE A 165 -2.00 -6.35 -17.60
N GLY A 166 -2.87 -6.24 -18.60
CA GLY A 166 -3.91 -5.20 -18.64
C GLY A 166 -3.32 -3.78 -18.74
N TYR A 167 -2.08 -3.65 -19.19
CA TYR A 167 -1.39 -2.37 -19.31
C TYR A 167 -2.02 -1.53 -20.42
N ASN A 168 -2.38 -0.27 -20.10
CA ASN A 168 -2.95 0.66 -21.07
C ASN A 168 -1.84 1.29 -21.93
N THR A 169 -1.62 0.73 -23.12
CA THR A 169 -0.63 1.17 -24.10
C THR A 169 -0.99 2.50 -24.78
N SER A 170 -2.26 2.94 -24.74
CA SER A 170 -2.68 4.24 -25.27
C SER A 170 -2.30 5.40 -24.35
N ALA A 171 -2.51 5.23 -23.03
CA ALA A 171 -2.04 6.19 -22.04
C ALA A 171 -0.51 6.09 -21.84
N ASN A 172 0.04 4.90 -22.05
CA ASN A 172 1.45 4.52 -21.97
C ASN A 172 2.20 5.07 -20.75
N ARG A 173 1.61 4.93 -19.55
CA ARG A 173 2.23 5.33 -18.27
C ARG A 173 2.70 4.11 -17.48
N PRO A 174 4.01 3.78 -17.49
CA PRO A 174 4.51 2.57 -16.87
C PRO A 174 4.30 2.61 -15.35
N TYR A 175 3.87 1.48 -14.79
CA TYR A 175 3.58 1.36 -13.36
C TYR A 175 4.33 0.20 -12.69
N GLY A 176 5.23 -0.48 -13.41
CA GLY A 176 5.89 -1.68 -12.92
C GLY A 176 4.86 -2.73 -12.52
N ILE A 177 5.02 -3.34 -11.35
CA ILE A 177 4.04 -4.27 -10.78
C ILE A 177 2.89 -3.56 -10.06
N PHE A 178 3.04 -2.27 -9.75
CA PHE A 178 2.19 -1.58 -8.79
C PHE A 178 0.79 -1.24 -9.33
N GLN A 179 0.55 -1.32 -10.64
CA GLN A 179 -0.73 -0.96 -11.28
C GLN A 179 -1.20 0.49 -11.02
N GLN A 180 -0.34 1.31 -10.40
CA GLN A 180 -0.56 2.74 -10.19
C GLN A 180 0.76 3.50 -10.44
N PRO A 181 0.81 4.38 -11.46
CA PRO A 181 2.05 5.07 -11.85
C PRO A 181 2.65 5.94 -10.73
N ASN A 182 1.82 6.51 -9.85
CA ASN A 182 2.30 7.36 -8.74
C ASN A 182 3.09 6.53 -7.70
N VAL A 183 2.66 5.30 -7.44
CA VAL A 183 3.33 4.34 -6.55
C VAL A 183 4.65 3.87 -7.15
N MET A 184 4.66 3.59 -8.45
CA MET A 184 5.90 3.32 -9.19
C MET A 184 6.90 4.48 -9.06
N ALA A 185 6.47 5.72 -9.30
CA ALA A 185 7.34 6.88 -9.20
C ALA A 185 7.96 7.05 -7.80
N SER A 186 7.18 6.85 -6.73
CA SER A 186 7.71 6.88 -5.37
C SER A 186 8.75 5.78 -5.10
N PHE A 187 8.53 4.57 -5.62
CA PHE A 187 9.49 3.47 -5.48
C PHE A 187 10.79 3.75 -6.23
N LEU A 188 10.69 4.23 -7.48
CA LEU A 188 11.83 4.67 -8.29
C LEU A 188 12.64 5.77 -7.59
N ALA A 189 11.97 6.80 -7.07
CA ALA A 189 12.61 7.87 -6.32
C ALA A 189 13.30 7.36 -5.04
N THR A 190 12.72 6.36 -4.37
CA THR A 190 13.35 5.71 -3.19
C THR A 190 14.67 5.03 -3.58
N GLY A 191 14.68 4.22 -4.64
CA GLY A 191 15.90 3.57 -5.13
C GLY A 191 16.94 4.55 -5.68
N PHE A 192 16.48 5.61 -6.34
CA PHE A 192 17.32 6.71 -6.81
C PHE A 192 18.12 7.36 -5.66
N VAL A 193 17.46 7.76 -4.57
CA VAL A 193 18.15 8.35 -3.41
C VAL A 193 19.03 7.31 -2.68
N LEU A 194 18.54 6.07 -2.54
CA LEU A 194 19.32 4.98 -1.94
C LEU A 194 20.60 4.66 -2.72
N SER A 195 20.60 4.84 -4.05
CA SER A 195 21.78 4.59 -4.89
C SER A 195 22.95 5.50 -4.52
N ALA A 196 22.70 6.81 -4.36
CA ALA A 196 23.69 7.77 -3.87
C ALA A 196 24.13 7.44 -2.44
N TYR A 197 23.17 7.12 -1.57
CA TYR A 197 23.46 6.80 -0.18
C TYR A 197 24.42 5.60 -0.03
N LEU A 198 24.17 4.52 -0.79
CA LEU A 198 25.01 3.33 -0.82
C LEU A 198 26.36 3.58 -1.51
N LEU A 199 26.40 4.42 -2.56
CA LEU A 199 27.63 4.72 -3.29
C LEU A 199 28.70 5.36 -2.40
N ALA A 200 28.29 6.27 -1.51
CA ALA A 200 29.18 6.87 -0.52
C ALA A 200 29.69 5.85 0.54
N ARG A 201 29.07 4.68 0.64
CA ARG A 201 29.39 3.66 1.65
C ARG A 201 30.21 2.50 1.11
N GLN A 202 30.46 2.47 -0.20
CA GLN A 202 31.32 1.48 -0.81
C GLN A 202 32.80 1.78 -0.49
N PRO A 203 33.64 0.77 -0.21
CA PRO A 203 35.05 1.00 0.07
C PRO A 203 35.74 1.65 -1.15
N ALA A 204 36.55 2.69 -0.91
CA ALA A 204 37.21 3.45 -1.98
C ALA A 204 38.55 2.84 -2.42
N LYS A 205 39.29 2.18 -1.50
CA LYS A 205 40.69 1.76 -1.70
C LYS A 205 40.87 0.31 -2.17
N TYR A 206 39.88 -0.57 -1.97
CA TYR A 206 39.94 -2.01 -2.29
C TYR A 206 38.68 -2.48 -3.02
N ASN A 207 38.34 -1.82 -4.13
CA ASN A 207 37.11 -2.11 -4.86
C ASN A 207 37.33 -3.23 -5.90
N HIS A 208 37.52 -4.48 -5.45
CA HIS A 208 37.59 -5.64 -6.35
C HIS A 208 36.24 -6.03 -6.98
N LYS A 209 35.18 -5.26 -6.73
CA LYS A 209 33.81 -5.52 -7.23
C LYS A 209 33.27 -4.33 -8.02
N ILE A 210 33.81 -4.15 -9.22
CA ILE A 210 33.38 -3.13 -10.19
C ILE A 210 31.85 -3.19 -10.41
N SER A 211 31.24 -4.38 -10.31
CA SER A 211 29.80 -4.60 -10.48
C SER A 211 28.90 -3.84 -9.50
N GLU A 212 29.28 -3.73 -8.22
CA GLU A 212 28.43 -3.06 -7.21
C GLU A 212 28.39 -1.54 -7.44
N SER A 213 29.55 -0.91 -7.72
CA SER A 213 29.57 0.53 -8.00
C SER A 213 28.90 0.87 -9.33
N PHE A 214 29.08 0.03 -10.35
CA PHE A 214 28.42 0.18 -11.64
C PHE A 214 26.89 0.20 -11.52
N LEU A 215 26.31 -0.75 -10.77
CA LEU A 215 24.86 -0.78 -10.58
C LEU A 215 24.30 0.48 -9.92
N LEU A 216 25.06 1.09 -9.00
CA LEU A 216 24.65 2.34 -8.33
C LEU A 216 24.70 3.55 -9.25
N TYR A 217 25.57 3.58 -10.26
CA TYR A 217 25.53 4.58 -11.34
C TYR A 217 24.45 4.28 -12.36
N LEU A 218 24.19 3.00 -12.64
CA LEU A 218 23.14 2.58 -13.55
C LEU A 218 21.74 2.91 -12.99
N THR A 219 21.58 2.89 -11.65
CA THR A 219 20.28 3.11 -11.02
C THR A 219 19.66 4.48 -11.38
N PRO A 220 20.34 5.64 -11.25
CA PRO A 220 19.83 6.91 -11.77
C PRO A 220 19.51 6.89 -13.26
N THR A 221 20.39 6.31 -14.08
CA THR A 221 20.18 6.21 -15.53
C THR A 221 18.92 5.43 -15.90
N LEU A 222 18.53 4.42 -15.12
CA LEU A 222 17.30 3.65 -15.31
C LEU A 222 16.06 4.29 -14.67
N THR A 223 16.22 4.99 -13.55
CA THR A 223 15.08 5.49 -12.77
C THR A 223 14.63 6.89 -13.20
N VAL A 224 15.57 7.77 -13.53
CA VAL A 224 15.28 9.17 -13.90
C VAL A 224 14.45 9.29 -15.19
N PRO A 225 14.74 8.55 -16.28
CA PRO A 225 13.90 8.63 -17.47
C PRO A 225 12.45 8.22 -17.19
N LEU A 226 12.25 7.13 -16.46
CA LEU A 226 10.91 6.67 -16.10
C LEU A 226 10.20 7.65 -15.15
N LEU A 227 10.91 8.26 -14.20
CA LEU A 227 10.32 9.31 -13.35
C LEU A 227 9.74 10.44 -14.19
N ILE A 228 10.45 10.89 -15.23
CA ILE A 228 9.99 11.93 -16.16
C ILE A 228 8.80 11.43 -16.99
N ILE A 229 8.92 10.26 -17.63
CA ILE A 229 7.88 9.67 -18.49
C ILE A 229 6.57 9.40 -17.73
N ILE A 230 6.65 8.92 -16.49
CA ILE A 230 5.48 8.62 -15.66
C ILE A 230 4.62 9.88 -15.38
N ALA A 231 5.22 11.08 -15.46
CA ALA A 231 4.54 12.35 -15.25
C ALA A 231 3.78 12.42 -13.91
N SER A 232 4.44 12.00 -12.83
CA SER A 232 3.91 12.12 -11.47
C SER A 232 4.49 13.34 -10.77
N ARG A 233 3.66 14.37 -10.52
CA ARG A 233 4.04 15.58 -9.77
C ARG A 233 4.66 15.25 -8.41
N THR A 234 4.06 14.30 -7.69
CA THR A 234 4.54 13.85 -6.39
C THR A 234 5.88 13.13 -6.50
N GLY A 235 6.04 12.30 -7.53
CA GLY A 235 7.29 11.60 -7.84
C GLY A 235 8.44 12.55 -8.19
N TRP A 236 8.18 13.57 -9.00
CA TRP A 236 9.17 14.59 -9.35
C TRP A 236 9.61 15.39 -8.12
N LEU A 237 8.65 15.88 -7.33
CA LEU A 237 8.94 16.61 -6.11
C LEU A 237 9.79 15.77 -5.14
N ALA A 238 9.40 14.51 -4.92
CA ALA A 238 10.15 13.55 -4.11
C ALA A 238 11.59 13.33 -4.61
N ALA A 239 11.75 13.12 -5.93
CA ALA A 239 13.07 12.89 -6.51
C ALA A 239 13.97 14.12 -6.43
N VAL A 240 13.45 15.33 -6.70
CA VAL A 240 14.20 16.59 -6.64
C VAL A 240 14.62 16.91 -5.21
N ILE A 241 13.69 16.87 -4.26
CA ILE A 241 14.02 17.14 -2.85
C ILE A 241 15.00 16.08 -2.34
N GLY A 242 14.78 14.80 -2.67
CA GLY A 242 15.69 13.69 -2.34
C GLY A 242 17.10 13.89 -2.91
N PHE A 243 17.20 14.31 -4.18
CA PHE A 243 18.46 14.66 -4.86
C PHE A 243 19.20 15.76 -4.11
N VAL A 244 18.56 16.91 -3.89
CA VAL A 244 19.18 18.05 -3.21
C VAL A 244 19.64 17.67 -1.79
N CYS A 245 18.84 16.89 -1.06
CA CYS A 245 19.15 16.49 0.31
C CYS A 245 20.29 15.45 0.40
N ILE A 246 20.47 14.58 -0.61
CA ILE A 246 21.52 13.54 -0.59
C ILE A 246 22.89 14.06 -1.06
N LEU A 247 22.93 15.11 -1.88
CA LEU A 247 24.16 15.65 -2.46
C LEU A 247 25.25 16.03 -1.43
N PRO A 248 24.97 16.75 -0.33
CA PRO A 248 26.01 17.13 0.63
C PRO A 248 26.69 15.91 1.28
N TYR A 249 25.92 14.84 1.51
CA TYR A 249 26.45 13.58 2.03
C TYR A 249 27.30 12.85 1.01
N LEU A 250 26.83 12.76 -0.24
CA LEU A 250 27.62 12.15 -1.31
C LEU A 250 28.93 12.90 -1.54
N TYR A 251 28.90 14.24 -1.54
CA TYR A 251 30.10 15.06 -1.69
C TYR A 251 31.10 14.86 -0.55
N LYS A 252 30.62 14.85 0.71
CA LYS A 252 31.47 14.75 1.90
C LYS A 252 32.03 13.35 2.15
N PHE A 253 31.26 12.30 1.89
CA PHE A 253 31.59 10.92 2.28
C PHE A 253 31.97 10.02 1.10
N SER A 254 32.06 10.55 -0.13
CA SER A 254 32.55 9.80 -1.29
C SER A 254 33.73 10.51 -1.98
N THR A 255 34.33 9.87 -2.97
CA THR A 255 35.38 10.51 -3.78
C THR A 255 34.76 11.51 -4.77
N LYS A 256 35.48 12.57 -5.14
CA LYS A 256 35.01 13.52 -6.16
C LYS A 256 34.59 12.83 -7.47
N LYS A 257 35.32 11.78 -7.88
CA LYS A 257 34.97 10.94 -9.04
C LYS A 257 33.59 10.29 -8.89
N ARG A 258 33.26 9.76 -7.70
CA ARG A 258 31.94 9.16 -7.41
C ARG A 258 30.83 10.20 -7.39
N PHE A 259 31.08 11.35 -6.78
CA PHE A 259 30.15 12.46 -6.78
C PHE A 259 29.80 12.92 -8.19
N TYR A 260 30.80 13.30 -9.00
CA TYR A 260 30.57 13.77 -10.36
C TYR A 260 30.03 12.66 -11.27
N GLY A 261 30.49 11.41 -11.11
CA GLY A 261 29.98 10.27 -11.87
C GLY A 261 28.51 9.97 -11.60
N TRP A 262 28.07 10.10 -10.35
CA TRP A 262 26.66 9.93 -10.01
C TRP A 262 25.82 11.10 -10.54
N CYS A 263 26.26 12.35 -10.39
CA CYS A 263 25.58 13.49 -11.00
C CYS A 263 25.50 13.36 -12.54
N ALA A 264 26.57 12.90 -13.18
CA ALA A 264 26.58 12.63 -14.62
C ALA A 264 25.56 11.55 -15.00
N SER A 265 25.41 10.48 -14.21
CA SER A 265 24.37 9.46 -14.46
C SER A 265 22.94 10.02 -14.38
N VAL A 266 22.68 11.00 -13.51
CA VAL A 266 21.40 11.73 -13.47
C VAL A 266 21.20 12.52 -14.76
N VAL A 267 22.21 13.25 -15.20
CA VAL A 267 22.16 14.03 -16.46
C VAL A 267 21.92 13.11 -17.65
N VAL A 268 22.62 11.98 -17.74
CA VAL A 268 22.38 10.96 -18.78
C VAL A 268 20.94 10.48 -18.74
N GLY A 269 20.39 10.17 -17.56
CA GLY A 269 18.98 9.80 -17.42
C GLY A 269 18.02 10.90 -17.92
N ILE A 270 18.30 12.17 -17.64
CA ILE A 270 17.50 13.30 -18.16
C ILE A 270 17.57 13.36 -19.69
N VAL A 271 18.78 13.28 -20.26
CA VAL A 271 18.98 13.29 -21.73
C VAL A 271 18.23 12.15 -22.39
N VAL A 272 18.36 10.92 -21.86
CA VAL A 272 17.63 9.74 -22.36
C VAL A 272 16.12 9.98 -22.34
N ALA A 273 15.59 10.57 -21.26
CA ALA A 273 14.16 10.86 -21.15
C ALA A 273 13.69 11.79 -22.26
N PHE A 274 14.39 12.91 -22.46
CA PHE A 274 14.01 13.90 -23.47
C PHE A 274 14.22 13.38 -24.89
N SER A 275 15.28 12.61 -25.16
CA SER A 275 15.46 11.93 -26.45
C SER A 275 14.31 10.98 -26.77
N VAL A 276 13.87 10.17 -25.78
CA VAL A 276 12.73 9.26 -25.96
C VAL A 276 11.43 10.03 -26.21
N ILE A 277 11.19 11.10 -25.45
CA ILE A 277 10.00 11.93 -25.62
C ILE A 277 10.00 12.65 -26.97
N SER A 278 11.15 13.16 -27.45
CA SER A 278 11.23 13.85 -28.74
C SER A 278 11.05 12.91 -29.93
N LEU A 279 11.50 11.66 -29.82
CA LEU A 279 11.35 10.64 -30.86
C LEU A 279 9.94 10.05 -30.90
N SER A 280 9.26 10.02 -29.76
CA SER A 280 7.87 9.60 -29.67
C SER A 280 7.00 10.78 -30.11
N ALA A 281 6.44 10.78 -31.32
CA ALA A 281 5.60 11.85 -31.88
C ALA A 281 4.26 12.09 -31.14
N THR A 282 4.20 11.76 -29.85
CA THR A 282 3.05 11.89 -28.95
C THR A 282 3.21 13.19 -28.18
N ASP A 283 2.21 14.07 -28.24
CA ASP A 283 2.07 15.18 -27.28
C ASP A 283 2.31 14.64 -25.87
N SER A 284 3.36 15.09 -25.19
CA SER A 284 3.75 14.49 -23.92
C SER A 284 2.55 14.50 -22.96
N PHE A 285 2.14 13.34 -22.44
CA PHE A 285 1.12 13.28 -21.38
C PHE A 285 1.52 14.15 -20.16
N ALA A 286 2.82 14.40 -19.99
CA ALA A 286 3.38 15.36 -19.04
C ALA A 286 2.89 16.80 -19.25
N SER A 287 2.87 17.31 -20.49
CA SER A 287 2.38 18.66 -20.80
C SER A 287 0.85 18.77 -20.64
N LYS A 288 0.10 17.73 -21.02
CA LYS A 288 -1.38 17.69 -20.86
C LYS A 288 -1.82 17.67 -19.39
N LYS A 289 -1.03 17.05 -18.49
CA LYS A 289 -1.40 16.91 -17.07
C LYS A 289 -0.96 18.07 -16.18
N ALA A 290 0.00 18.89 -16.61
CA ALA A 290 0.37 20.12 -15.89
C ALA A 290 -0.84 21.04 -15.67
N ASN A 291 -1.83 20.99 -16.57
CA ASN A 291 -2.98 21.88 -16.61
C ASN A 291 -4.28 21.27 -16.03
N LEU A 292 -4.25 20.04 -15.51
CA LEU A 292 -5.46 19.39 -14.94
C LEU A 292 -5.57 19.66 -13.43
N GLU A 293 -6.68 20.28 -13.03
CA GLU A 293 -7.05 20.41 -11.63
C GLU A 293 -7.24 19.03 -11.00
N SER A 294 -6.62 18.85 -9.83
CA SER A 294 -6.72 17.59 -9.11
C SER A 294 -7.99 17.59 -8.25
N PRO A 295 -8.71 16.45 -8.14
CA PRO A 295 -9.81 16.32 -7.18
C PRO A 295 -9.42 16.72 -5.74
N ARG A 296 -8.13 16.61 -5.39
CA ARG A 296 -7.57 17.04 -4.10
C ARG A 296 -7.84 18.51 -3.77
N ALA A 297 -8.07 19.37 -4.78
CA ALA A 297 -8.40 20.77 -4.58
C ALA A 297 -9.69 20.95 -3.76
N TYR A 298 -10.67 20.05 -3.91
CA TYR A 298 -11.89 20.05 -3.09
C TYR A 298 -11.87 18.96 -2.02
N THR A 299 -11.27 17.78 -2.26
CA THR A 299 -11.34 16.69 -1.27
C THR A 299 -10.49 16.93 -0.02
N PHE A 300 -9.37 17.67 -0.11
CA PHE A 300 -8.55 17.99 1.05
C PHE A 300 -9.26 18.98 1.99
N PRO A 301 -9.82 20.12 1.50
CA PRO A 301 -10.67 20.97 2.31
C PRO A 301 -11.85 20.21 2.94
N GLN A 302 -12.57 19.39 2.18
CA GLN A 302 -13.70 18.63 2.70
C GLN A 302 -13.30 17.69 3.86
N ALA A 303 -12.19 16.96 3.73
CA ALA A 303 -11.67 16.10 4.80
C ALA A 303 -11.15 16.92 6.00
N LEU A 304 -10.60 18.11 5.76
CA LEU A 304 -10.20 19.02 6.82
C LEU A 304 -11.42 19.54 7.59
N ASP A 305 -12.49 19.93 6.90
CA ASP A 305 -13.73 20.39 7.52
C ASP A 305 -14.35 19.31 8.42
N MET A 306 -14.36 18.05 7.97
CA MET A 306 -14.74 16.91 8.81
C MET A 306 -13.88 16.84 10.08
N MET A 307 -12.56 16.93 9.94
CA MET A 307 -11.67 16.88 11.10
C MET A 307 -11.90 18.07 12.06
N ILE A 308 -12.24 19.25 11.55
CA ILE A 308 -12.55 20.44 12.34
C ILE A 308 -13.90 20.29 13.08
N GLU A 309 -14.92 19.68 12.45
CA GLU A 309 -16.22 19.48 13.09
C GLU A 309 -16.15 18.48 14.25
N LYS A 310 -15.40 17.37 14.08
CA LYS A 310 -15.27 16.32 15.11
C LYS A 310 -13.81 16.06 15.49
N PRO A 311 -13.12 17.01 16.14
CA PRO A 311 -11.68 16.95 16.35
C PRO A 311 -11.25 15.87 17.34
N PHE A 312 -12.10 15.48 18.29
CA PHE A 312 -11.74 14.50 19.34
C PHE A 312 -12.14 13.07 18.99
N THR A 313 -13.39 12.88 18.55
CA THR A 313 -13.96 11.56 18.29
C THR A 313 -13.76 11.10 16.85
N GLY A 314 -13.52 12.03 15.92
CA GLY A 314 -13.65 11.75 14.49
C GLY A 314 -15.08 11.32 14.12
N TYR A 315 -15.21 10.80 12.91
CA TYR A 315 -16.45 10.31 12.32
C TYR A 315 -16.68 8.81 12.53
N GLY A 316 -15.66 8.08 13.01
CA GLY A 316 -15.75 6.66 13.28
C GLY A 316 -14.62 5.91 12.60
N TYR A 317 -13.90 5.12 13.40
CA TYR A 317 -12.73 4.40 12.94
C TYR A 317 -13.10 3.30 11.95
N GLY A 318 -12.59 3.33 10.71
CA GLY A 318 -12.98 2.41 9.65
C GLY A 318 -14.31 2.77 8.93
N LYS A 319 -14.76 4.02 8.99
CA LYS A 319 -16.01 4.49 8.36
C LYS A 319 -15.82 5.65 7.38
N PHE A 320 -14.60 5.91 6.94
CA PHE A 320 -14.32 7.06 6.07
C PHE A 320 -15.24 7.16 4.85
N GLU A 321 -15.41 6.09 4.05
CA GLU A 321 -16.20 6.14 2.80
C GLU A 321 -17.66 6.56 3.02
N SER A 322 -18.34 5.95 3.99
CA SER A 322 -19.75 6.26 4.29
C SER A 322 -19.92 7.65 4.88
N GLU A 323 -19.09 8.01 5.86
CA GLU A 323 -19.20 9.29 6.57
C GLU A 323 -18.79 10.46 5.68
N TYR A 324 -17.77 10.29 4.82
CA TYR A 324 -17.37 11.31 3.85
C TYR A 324 -18.47 11.58 2.82
N THR A 325 -19.09 10.52 2.28
CA THR A 325 -20.19 10.66 1.32
C THR A 325 -21.37 11.38 1.96
N LEU A 326 -21.76 10.97 3.16
CA LEU A 326 -22.88 11.58 3.89
C LEU A 326 -22.60 13.02 4.29
N TYR A 327 -21.40 13.30 4.79
CA TYR A 327 -21.00 14.64 5.21
C TYR A 327 -21.02 15.63 4.04
N THR A 328 -20.33 15.28 2.95
CA THR A 328 -20.25 16.16 1.77
C THR A 328 -21.59 16.37 1.10
N ALA A 329 -22.46 15.34 1.09
CA ALA A 329 -23.84 15.48 0.64
C ALA A 329 -24.62 16.50 1.51
N ARG A 330 -24.58 16.35 2.85
CA ARG A 330 -25.23 17.30 3.76
C ARG A 330 -24.75 18.74 3.56
N GLN A 331 -23.43 18.93 3.46
CA GLN A 331 -22.86 20.27 3.26
C GLN A 331 -23.28 20.87 1.91
N HIS A 332 -23.31 20.08 0.84
CA HIS A 332 -23.77 20.54 -0.48
C HIS A 332 -25.25 20.95 -0.47
N GLN A 333 -26.10 20.24 0.29
CA GLN A 333 -27.53 20.57 0.38
C GLN A 333 -27.79 21.83 1.21
N LEU A 334 -26.92 22.12 2.19
CA LEU A 334 -26.97 23.38 2.95
C LEU A 334 -26.39 24.56 2.14
N ASN A 335 -25.41 24.30 1.28
CA ASN A 335 -24.76 25.29 0.45
C ASN A 335 -24.40 24.69 -0.91
N SER A 336 -25.13 25.07 -1.96
CA SER A 336 -24.92 24.59 -3.32
C SER A 336 -23.52 24.90 -3.87
N ASN A 337 -22.81 25.89 -3.30
CA ASN A 337 -21.44 26.21 -3.69
C ASN A 337 -20.40 25.27 -3.06
N TYR A 338 -20.76 24.50 -2.03
CA TYR A 338 -19.89 23.48 -1.48
C TYR A 338 -19.82 22.31 -2.45
N HIS A 339 -18.63 21.97 -2.96
CA HIS A 339 -18.51 20.92 -3.98
C HIS A 339 -19.06 19.57 -3.46
N PRO A 340 -19.81 18.79 -4.24
CA PRO A 340 -20.22 17.44 -3.85
C PRO A 340 -19.02 16.52 -3.57
N GLY A 341 -19.19 15.52 -2.71
CA GLY A 341 -18.13 14.54 -2.47
C GLY A 341 -17.77 13.75 -3.71
N LEU A 342 -16.51 13.33 -3.82
CA LEU A 342 -16.09 12.36 -4.83
C LEU A 342 -16.71 10.98 -4.52
N PRO A 343 -17.54 10.39 -5.40
CA PRO A 343 -18.14 9.08 -5.12
C PRO A 343 -17.11 7.96 -4.99
N SER A 344 -17.41 6.97 -4.15
CA SER A 344 -16.55 5.79 -3.90
C SER A 344 -15.15 6.13 -3.35
N MET A 345 -15.02 7.27 -2.68
CA MET A 345 -13.75 7.71 -2.09
C MET A 345 -13.54 7.08 -0.71
N ASP A 346 -12.60 6.14 -0.63
CA ASP A 346 -12.30 5.36 0.57
C ASP A 346 -11.09 5.88 1.37
N HIS A 347 -10.33 6.82 0.80
CA HIS A 347 -9.19 7.46 1.45
C HIS A 347 -8.99 8.90 0.94
N PRO A 348 -8.72 9.89 1.81
CA PRO A 348 -8.52 11.30 1.42
C PRO A 348 -7.20 11.59 0.69
N HIS A 349 -6.51 10.58 0.19
CA HIS A 349 -5.14 10.67 -0.34
C HIS A 349 -4.11 11.41 0.55
N ASN A 350 -4.34 11.45 1.86
CA ASN A 350 -3.41 12.02 2.84
C ASN A 350 -3.53 11.25 4.15
N GLU A 351 -2.44 10.67 4.66
CA GLU A 351 -2.48 9.87 5.89
C GLU A 351 -2.96 10.69 7.10
N PHE A 352 -2.46 11.92 7.31
CA PHE A 352 -2.88 12.72 8.48
C PHE A 352 -4.38 13.00 8.46
N LEU A 353 -4.93 13.39 7.30
CA LEU A 353 -6.37 13.62 7.15
C LEU A 353 -7.16 12.32 7.32
N PHE A 354 -6.68 11.19 6.80
CA PHE A 354 -7.39 9.92 6.91
C PHE A 354 -7.54 9.47 8.37
N TRP A 355 -6.43 9.46 9.10
CA TRP A 355 -6.41 9.11 10.50
C TRP A 355 -7.17 10.13 11.36
N GLY A 356 -7.07 11.42 11.02
CA GLY A 356 -7.78 12.51 11.70
C GLY A 356 -9.29 12.48 11.53
N VAL A 357 -9.79 12.28 10.31
CA VAL A 357 -11.23 12.18 10.02
C VAL A 357 -11.85 11.01 10.76
N GLU A 358 -11.19 9.85 10.77
CA GLU A 358 -11.74 8.64 11.36
C GLU A 358 -11.66 8.59 12.88
N GLY A 359 -10.49 8.92 13.46
CA GLY A 359 -10.21 8.75 14.89
C GLY A 359 -9.98 10.05 15.68
N GLY A 360 -10.11 11.22 15.03
CA GLY A 360 -9.85 12.53 15.63
C GLY A 360 -8.37 12.76 15.95
N ILE A 361 -8.12 13.51 17.02
CA ILE A 361 -6.78 13.93 17.45
C ILE A 361 -5.92 12.76 17.98
N VAL A 362 -6.54 11.69 18.50
CA VAL A 362 -5.84 10.56 19.12
C VAL A 362 -4.84 9.90 18.16
N PRO A 363 -5.22 9.40 16.98
CA PRO A 363 -4.27 8.80 16.05
C PRO A 363 -3.26 9.83 15.51
N ILE A 364 -3.63 11.11 15.37
CA ILE A 364 -2.68 12.17 14.97
C ILE A 364 -1.56 12.29 15.99
N ILE A 365 -1.86 12.28 17.29
CA ILE A 365 -0.85 12.27 18.36
C ILE A 365 0.07 11.06 18.21
N GLY A 366 -0.48 9.87 17.92
CA GLY A 366 0.31 8.66 17.65
C GLY A 366 1.30 8.84 16.50
N ILE A 367 0.86 9.41 15.37
CA ILE A 367 1.73 9.70 14.21
C ILE A 367 2.80 10.73 14.58
N LEU A 368 2.42 11.81 15.27
CA LEU A 368 3.34 12.88 15.66
C LEU A 368 4.41 12.38 16.64
N ILE A 369 4.04 11.55 17.62
CA ILE A 369 5.00 10.90 18.53
C ILE A 369 6.00 10.06 17.72
N ALA A 370 5.51 9.19 16.83
CA ALA A 370 6.39 8.38 15.98
C ALA A 370 7.34 9.26 15.13
N ALA A 371 6.81 10.31 14.50
CA ALA A 371 7.57 11.24 13.68
C ALA A 371 8.66 11.97 14.49
N VAL A 372 8.30 12.55 15.64
CA VAL A 372 9.25 13.24 16.52
C VAL A 372 10.34 12.30 17.01
N LEU A 373 10.00 11.07 17.37
CA LEU A 373 10.99 10.07 17.82
C LEU A 373 11.96 9.70 16.70
N VAL A 374 11.47 9.45 15.48
CA VAL A 374 12.33 9.14 14.32
C VAL A 374 13.20 10.36 13.97
N MET A 375 12.63 11.56 13.94
CA MET A 375 13.38 12.80 13.68
C MET A 375 14.43 13.08 14.74
N SER A 376 14.13 12.83 16.01
CA SER A 376 15.10 12.93 17.11
C SER A 376 16.27 11.96 16.91
N ARG A 377 16.02 10.74 16.42
CA ARG A 377 17.10 9.80 16.07
C ARG A 377 17.94 10.29 14.90
N ILE A 378 17.32 10.86 13.88
CA ILE A 378 18.05 11.47 12.75
C ILE A 378 18.91 12.63 13.25
N ALA A 379 18.36 13.53 14.08
CA ALA A 379 19.08 14.68 14.64
C ALA A 379 20.27 14.28 15.52
N ASN A 380 20.16 13.18 16.26
CA ASN A 380 21.23 12.63 17.10
C ASN A 380 22.31 11.85 16.33
N SER A 381 22.15 11.67 15.02
CA SER A 381 23.18 11.05 14.17
C SER A 381 24.37 12.00 13.88
N ALA A 382 25.45 11.44 13.36
CA ALA A 382 26.70 12.16 13.11
C ALA A 382 26.52 13.42 12.23
N LYS A 383 27.27 14.49 12.55
CA LYS A 383 27.23 15.77 11.82
C LYS A 383 27.65 15.56 10.35
N GLY A 384 26.67 15.60 9.44
CA GLY A 384 26.84 15.36 8.00
C GLY A 384 26.05 14.18 7.45
N THR A 385 25.52 13.28 8.29
CA THR A 385 24.66 12.16 7.82
C THR A 385 23.16 12.45 7.97
N ARG A 386 22.80 13.46 8.74
CA ARG A 386 21.41 13.78 9.14
C ARG A 386 20.51 14.02 7.93
N LEU A 387 20.92 14.91 7.02
CA LEU A 387 20.14 15.26 5.83
C LEU A 387 20.01 14.07 4.88
N ALA A 388 21.05 13.25 4.76
CA ALA A 388 20.99 12.02 3.96
C ALA A 388 20.03 10.98 4.55
N LEU A 389 20.01 10.81 5.87
CA LEU A 389 19.06 9.91 6.53
C LEU A 389 17.63 10.42 6.34
N LEU A 390 17.39 11.73 6.43
CA LEU A 390 16.11 12.34 6.10
C LEU A 390 15.73 12.07 4.64
N ALA A 391 16.67 12.27 3.70
CA ALA A 391 16.46 12.07 2.26
C ALA A 391 15.94 10.67 1.92
N LEU A 392 16.35 9.63 2.66
CA LEU A 392 15.85 8.26 2.44
C LEU A 392 14.35 8.12 2.65
N PHE A 393 13.75 8.93 3.53
CA PHE A 393 12.31 8.89 3.82
C PHE A 393 11.48 9.77 2.89
N ILE A 394 12.09 10.81 2.29
CA ILE A 394 11.37 11.86 1.55
C ILE A 394 10.43 11.28 0.48
N PRO A 395 10.83 10.32 -0.37
CA PRO A 395 9.93 9.80 -1.39
C PRO A 395 8.67 9.16 -0.83
N ILE A 396 8.81 8.29 0.17
CA ILE A 396 7.68 7.59 0.78
C ILE A 396 6.82 8.55 1.61
N LEU A 397 7.44 9.44 2.41
CA LEU A 397 6.72 10.40 3.24
C LEU A 397 5.91 11.38 2.41
N LEU A 398 6.52 12.04 1.42
CA LEU A 398 5.79 12.99 0.56
C LEU A 398 4.68 12.30 -0.21
N HIS A 399 4.90 11.06 -0.67
CA HIS A 399 3.87 10.30 -1.35
C HIS A 399 2.69 9.98 -0.42
N SER A 400 2.95 9.64 0.86
CA SER A 400 1.89 9.40 1.86
C SER A 400 1.05 10.63 2.23
N GLN A 401 1.53 11.84 1.90
CA GLN A 401 0.78 13.07 2.12
C GLN A 401 -0.09 13.48 0.93
N LEU A 402 0.10 12.84 -0.23
CA LEU A 402 -0.53 13.22 -1.48
C LEU A 402 -1.25 12.05 -2.16
N GLU A 403 -1.05 10.83 -1.67
CA GLU A 403 -1.64 9.55 -2.05
C GLU A 403 -1.55 8.58 -0.85
N TYR A 404 -1.91 7.30 -1.07
CA TYR A 404 -2.02 6.27 -0.03
C TYR A 404 -1.07 5.05 -0.25
N PRO A 405 0.26 5.25 -0.40
CA PRO A 405 1.20 4.18 -0.76
C PRO A 405 1.20 2.97 0.19
N PHE A 406 0.90 3.17 1.47
CA PHE A 406 0.90 2.08 2.46
C PHE A 406 -0.29 1.13 2.31
N TYR A 407 -1.40 1.59 1.74
CA TYR A 407 -2.56 0.77 1.42
C TYR A 407 -2.42 0.16 0.04
N HIS A 408 -1.74 0.83 -0.89
CA HIS A 408 -1.52 0.30 -2.22
C HIS A 408 -0.41 -0.74 -2.28
N SER A 409 0.65 -0.59 -1.48
CA SER A 409 1.88 -1.35 -1.66
C SER A 409 2.55 -1.77 -0.36
N ALA A 410 2.47 -3.06 -0.06
CA ALA A 410 3.12 -3.68 1.09
C ALA A 410 4.64 -3.43 1.09
N ILE A 411 5.30 -3.41 -0.08
CA ILE A 411 6.74 -3.19 -0.14
C ILE A 411 7.15 -1.77 0.26
N HIS A 412 6.30 -0.76 0.03
CA HIS A 412 6.56 0.60 0.51
C HIS A 412 6.53 0.65 2.03
N TRP A 413 5.55 -0.03 2.64
CA TRP A 413 5.48 -0.18 4.09
C TRP A 413 6.69 -0.92 4.67
N ILE A 414 7.06 -2.07 4.09
CA ILE A 414 8.23 -2.86 4.52
C ILE A 414 9.52 -2.04 4.37
N THR A 415 9.67 -1.32 3.26
CA THR A 415 10.83 -0.43 3.01
C THR A 415 10.89 0.66 4.07
N PHE A 416 9.77 1.32 4.36
CA PHE A 416 9.68 2.35 5.39
C PHE A 416 10.13 1.82 6.76
N ILE A 417 9.67 0.63 7.16
CA ILE A 417 10.10 -0.02 8.42
C ILE A 417 11.61 -0.34 8.43
N ILE A 418 12.16 -0.83 7.32
CA ILE A 418 13.60 -1.09 7.19
C ILE A 418 14.41 0.21 7.32
N LEU A 419 13.91 1.34 6.78
CA LEU A 419 14.55 2.64 6.93
C LEU A 419 14.50 3.16 8.38
N ILE A 420 13.38 2.97 9.09
CA ILE A 420 13.30 3.28 10.52
C ILE A 420 14.33 2.44 11.30
N TYR A 421 14.39 1.14 11.05
CA TYR A 421 15.40 0.26 11.64
C TYR A 421 16.83 0.71 11.30
N TRP A 422 17.07 1.14 10.06
CA TRP A 422 18.38 1.64 9.64
C TRP A 422 18.83 2.86 10.44
N VAL A 423 17.91 3.79 10.76
CA VAL A 423 18.18 4.95 11.61
C VAL A 423 18.42 4.54 13.07
N ASP A 424 17.60 3.63 13.60
CA ASP A 424 17.71 3.19 15.00
C ASP A 424 19.08 2.58 15.30
N GLN A 425 19.55 1.71 14.40
CA GLN A 425 20.85 1.02 14.52
C GLN A 425 22.07 1.95 14.52
N ARG A 426 21.91 3.22 14.12
CA ARG A 426 23.00 4.20 14.05
C ARG A 426 23.20 4.97 15.34
N THR A 427 22.17 5.03 16.19
CA THR A 427 22.12 5.98 17.31
C THR A 427 21.72 5.34 18.63
N SER A 428 21.15 4.13 18.61
CA SER A 428 20.57 3.52 19.81
C SER A 428 21.50 2.55 20.54
N ARG A 429 21.65 2.78 21.84
CA ARG A 429 21.99 1.72 22.78
C ARG A 429 20.82 0.74 22.84
N HIS A 430 21.13 -0.54 22.73
CA HIS A 430 20.13 -1.60 22.81
C HIS A 430 20.10 -2.15 24.23
N TYR A 431 18.90 -2.26 24.77
CA TYR A 431 18.62 -2.90 26.05
C TYR A 431 18.24 -4.35 25.80
N GLN A 432 18.46 -5.18 26.82
CA GLN A 432 18.18 -6.61 26.79
C GLN A 432 17.31 -6.94 27.98
N GLN A 433 16.13 -7.51 27.72
CA GLN A 433 15.25 -8.01 28.76
C GLN A 433 15.05 -9.51 28.59
N PRO A 434 15.49 -10.35 29.54
CA PRO A 434 15.16 -11.77 29.51
C PRO A 434 13.65 -11.97 29.72
N PHE A 435 13.11 -13.05 29.17
CA PHE A 435 11.69 -13.39 29.34
C PHE A 435 11.49 -14.85 29.75
N SER A 436 10.28 -15.14 30.23
CA SER A 436 9.92 -16.44 30.81
C SER A 436 9.83 -17.56 29.77
N ILE A 437 9.76 -18.81 30.25
CA ILE A 437 9.57 -19.99 29.40
C ILE A 437 8.24 -19.91 28.63
N VAL A 438 7.20 -19.30 29.20
CA VAL A 438 5.90 -19.09 28.54
C VAL A 438 6.06 -18.23 27.28
N SER A 439 6.75 -17.10 27.38
CA SER A 439 7.02 -16.23 26.23
C SER A 439 7.90 -16.91 25.19
N LYS A 440 8.86 -17.75 25.62
CA LYS A 440 9.64 -18.59 24.68
C LYS A 440 8.74 -19.53 23.89
N THR A 441 7.87 -20.27 24.58
CA THR A 441 6.95 -21.22 23.93
C THR A 441 6.01 -20.48 22.98
N LEU A 442 5.48 -19.32 23.38
CA LEU A 442 4.66 -18.48 22.52
C LEU A 442 5.39 -18.12 21.23
N PHE A 443 6.58 -17.51 21.29
CA PHE A 443 7.34 -17.15 20.09
C PHE A 443 7.72 -18.36 19.24
N ARG A 444 7.99 -19.52 19.86
CA ARG A 444 8.27 -20.77 19.15
C ARG A 444 7.04 -21.27 18.38
N VAL A 445 5.88 -21.28 19.01
CA VAL A 445 4.61 -21.66 18.37
C VAL A 445 4.25 -20.64 17.28
N SER A 446 4.34 -19.33 17.56
CA SER A 446 4.12 -18.28 16.57
C SER A 446 5.04 -18.40 15.36
N SER A 447 6.30 -18.83 15.55
CA SER A 447 7.22 -19.06 14.42
C SER A 447 6.76 -20.16 13.46
N LEU A 448 5.90 -21.07 13.90
CA LEU A 448 5.32 -22.12 13.06
C LEU A 448 3.91 -21.76 12.59
N VAL A 449 3.06 -21.27 13.49
CA VAL A 449 1.65 -21.01 13.20
C VAL A 449 1.44 -19.80 12.29
N VAL A 450 2.16 -18.70 12.50
CA VAL A 450 2.01 -17.47 11.70
C VAL A 450 2.23 -17.71 10.20
N PRO A 451 3.35 -18.30 9.74
CA PRO A 451 3.54 -18.51 8.31
C PRO A 451 2.53 -19.50 7.72
N ILE A 452 2.05 -20.49 8.48
CA ILE A 452 1.01 -21.42 8.00
C ILE A 452 -0.32 -20.68 7.78
N LEU A 453 -0.80 -19.94 8.79
CA LEU A 453 -2.06 -19.21 8.71
C LEU A 453 -2.02 -18.12 7.63
N VAL A 454 -0.92 -17.36 7.56
CA VAL A 454 -0.76 -16.33 6.53
C VAL A 454 -0.66 -16.97 5.15
N SER A 455 0.07 -18.07 4.99
CA SER A 455 0.14 -18.77 3.69
C SER A 455 -1.23 -19.26 3.26
N PHE A 456 -1.98 -19.93 4.15
CA PHE A 456 -3.34 -20.37 3.85
C PHE A 456 -4.24 -19.19 3.44
N TYR A 457 -4.22 -18.11 4.23
CA TYR A 457 -5.03 -16.91 3.95
C TYR A 457 -4.65 -16.26 2.60
N MET A 458 -3.36 -16.03 2.34
CA MET A 458 -2.90 -15.37 1.10
C MET A 458 -3.09 -16.26 -0.13
N LEU A 459 -2.82 -17.57 -0.04
CA LEU A 459 -3.04 -18.50 -1.15
C LEU A 459 -4.54 -18.65 -1.46
N SER A 460 -5.39 -18.72 -0.42
CA SER A 460 -6.85 -18.77 -0.61
C SER A 460 -7.40 -17.48 -1.23
N ALA A 461 -6.82 -16.32 -0.91
CA ALA A 461 -7.16 -15.03 -1.53
C ALA A 461 -6.76 -14.98 -3.02
N LEU A 462 -5.57 -15.47 -3.37
CA LEU A 462 -5.11 -15.58 -4.76
C LEU A 462 -5.97 -16.59 -5.55
N HIS A 463 -6.29 -17.73 -4.95
CA HIS A 463 -7.18 -18.72 -5.56
C HIS A 463 -8.58 -18.15 -5.83
N THR A 464 -9.15 -17.45 -4.86
CA THR A 464 -10.46 -16.80 -5.04
C THR A 464 -10.42 -15.73 -6.14
N ASN A 465 -9.35 -14.92 -6.20
CA ASN A 465 -9.15 -13.99 -7.32
C ASN A 465 -9.12 -14.71 -8.68
N TYR A 466 -8.51 -15.90 -8.75
CA TYR A 466 -8.43 -16.69 -9.98
C TYR A 466 -9.82 -17.13 -10.43
N VAL A 467 -10.58 -17.71 -9.49
CA VAL A 467 -11.93 -18.21 -9.75
C VAL A 467 -12.87 -17.08 -10.15
N LEU A 468 -12.84 -15.95 -9.44
CA LEU A 468 -13.67 -14.77 -9.77
C LEU A 468 -13.31 -14.18 -11.14
N THR A 469 -12.03 -14.04 -11.44
CA THR A 469 -11.60 -13.55 -12.76
C THR A 469 -12.04 -14.52 -13.88
N LYS A 470 -11.97 -15.83 -13.64
CA LYS A 470 -12.45 -16.85 -14.59
C LYS A 470 -13.97 -16.76 -14.79
N PHE A 471 -14.74 -16.54 -13.72
CA PHE A 471 -16.17 -16.28 -13.80
C PHE A 471 -16.46 -15.01 -14.62
N GLU A 472 -15.75 -13.93 -14.33
CA GLU A 472 -15.92 -12.65 -15.02
C GLU A 472 -15.61 -12.73 -16.53
N LEU A 473 -14.61 -13.54 -16.91
CA LEU A 473 -14.24 -13.76 -18.31
C LEU A 473 -15.13 -14.78 -19.04
N SER A 474 -15.96 -15.56 -18.32
CA SER A 474 -16.84 -16.55 -18.94
C SER A 474 -17.93 -15.89 -19.79
N LYS A 475 -18.10 -16.37 -21.03
CA LYS A 475 -19.13 -15.93 -21.98
C LYS A 475 -19.85 -17.17 -22.56
N PRO A 476 -21.15 -17.39 -22.27
CA PRO A 476 -21.98 -16.68 -21.29
C PRO A 476 -21.46 -16.87 -19.85
N LYS A 477 -21.93 -16.02 -18.92
CA LYS A 477 -21.56 -16.13 -17.51
C LYS A 477 -21.97 -17.49 -16.97
N ASN A 478 -21.05 -18.21 -16.34
CA ASN A 478 -21.31 -19.53 -15.76
C ASN A 478 -21.27 -19.48 -14.21
N PRO A 479 -22.43 -19.45 -13.52
CA PRO A 479 -22.50 -19.41 -12.06
C PRO A 479 -21.84 -20.59 -11.34
N ASP A 480 -21.69 -21.76 -11.99
CA ASP A 480 -21.04 -22.93 -11.37
C ASP A 480 -19.57 -22.70 -11.04
N ILE A 481 -18.92 -21.73 -11.70
CA ILE A 481 -17.54 -21.33 -11.38
C ILE A 481 -17.47 -20.75 -9.96
N LEU A 482 -18.50 -20.01 -9.51
CA LEU A 482 -18.53 -19.40 -8.18
C LEU A 482 -18.57 -20.43 -7.05
N LYS A 483 -18.99 -21.67 -7.31
CA LYS A 483 -18.95 -22.79 -6.35
C LYS A 483 -17.53 -23.25 -6.03
N GLN A 484 -16.55 -22.88 -6.84
CA GLN A 484 -15.13 -23.26 -6.66
C GLN A 484 -14.40 -22.30 -5.69
N VAL A 485 -15.05 -21.23 -5.22
CA VAL A 485 -14.44 -20.28 -4.28
C VAL A 485 -14.18 -20.96 -2.93
N THR A 486 -12.92 -20.93 -2.49
CA THR A 486 -12.49 -21.58 -1.24
C THR A 486 -12.58 -20.65 -0.03
N ASN A 487 -12.26 -19.36 -0.19
CA ASN A 487 -12.31 -18.38 0.89
C ASN A 487 -12.67 -16.98 0.34
N PRO A 488 -13.90 -16.51 0.56
CA PRO A 488 -14.32 -15.22 0.04
C PRO A 488 -13.81 -14.04 0.87
N VAL A 489 -13.20 -14.20 2.05
CA VAL A 489 -12.98 -13.09 3.01
C VAL A 489 -12.29 -11.86 2.39
N VAL A 490 -11.20 -12.04 1.63
CA VAL A 490 -10.51 -10.91 0.96
C VAL A 490 -11.34 -10.30 -0.16
N TRP A 491 -12.14 -11.11 -0.84
CA TRP A 491 -12.89 -10.75 -2.03
C TRP A 491 -14.39 -10.70 -1.78
N LYS A 492 -14.82 -10.52 -0.54
CA LYS A 492 -16.23 -10.72 -0.15
C LYS A 492 -17.14 -9.81 -0.95
N ASP A 493 -16.81 -8.52 -1.01
CA ASP A 493 -17.62 -7.54 -1.73
C ASP A 493 -17.69 -7.83 -3.24
N ARG A 494 -16.60 -8.33 -3.83
CA ARG A 494 -16.55 -8.69 -5.27
C ARG A 494 -17.35 -9.96 -5.54
N TYR A 495 -17.18 -10.98 -4.70
CA TYR A 495 -17.93 -12.23 -4.77
C TYR A 495 -19.42 -11.99 -4.59
N ASP A 496 -19.80 -11.27 -3.54
CA ASP A 496 -21.19 -10.93 -3.25
C ASP A 496 -21.78 -10.09 -4.40
N TRP A 497 -21.06 -9.11 -4.93
CA TRP A 497 -21.50 -8.34 -6.10
C TRP A 497 -21.76 -9.24 -7.32
N ASP A 498 -20.86 -10.18 -7.63
CA ASP A 498 -21.01 -11.11 -8.76
C ASP A 498 -22.22 -12.03 -8.56
N VAL A 499 -22.41 -12.59 -7.37
CA VAL A 499 -23.54 -13.47 -7.02
C VAL A 499 -24.85 -12.70 -7.11
N TYR A 500 -24.98 -11.60 -6.36
CA TYR A 500 -26.24 -10.90 -6.21
C TYR A 500 -26.61 -10.13 -7.47
N SER A 501 -25.65 -9.54 -8.19
CA SER A 501 -25.97 -8.88 -9.47
C SER A 501 -26.42 -9.90 -10.53
N THR A 502 -25.88 -11.13 -10.49
CA THR A 502 -26.37 -12.22 -11.35
C THR A 502 -27.81 -12.59 -10.98
N TYR A 503 -28.12 -12.73 -9.70
CA TYR A 503 -29.50 -12.99 -9.24
C TYR A 503 -30.45 -11.86 -9.64
N LEU A 504 -30.06 -10.61 -9.45
CA LEU A 504 -30.84 -9.45 -9.86
C LEU A 504 -31.13 -9.48 -11.37
N ASN A 505 -30.11 -9.68 -12.20
CA ASN A 505 -30.28 -9.71 -13.66
C ASN A 505 -31.21 -10.83 -14.12
N ILE A 506 -31.08 -12.04 -13.55
CA ILE A 506 -31.95 -13.18 -13.87
C ILE A 506 -33.37 -12.93 -13.34
N GLY A 507 -33.50 -12.41 -12.13
CA GLY A 507 -34.78 -12.09 -11.50
C GLY A 507 -35.56 -11.02 -12.26
N LEU A 508 -34.89 -9.95 -12.67
CA LEU A 508 -35.47 -8.91 -13.53
C LEU A 508 -35.84 -9.44 -14.92
N TYR A 509 -35.05 -10.36 -15.49
CA TYR A 509 -35.37 -10.98 -16.78
C TYR A 509 -36.60 -11.90 -16.68
N LYS A 510 -36.65 -12.76 -15.66
CA LYS A 510 -37.72 -13.75 -15.45
C LYS A 510 -38.95 -13.17 -14.73
N ALA A 511 -38.87 -11.92 -14.27
CA ALA A 511 -39.85 -11.32 -13.36
C ALA A 511 -40.11 -12.20 -12.12
N ASP A 512 -39.03 -12.74 -11.53
CA ASP A 512 -39.08 -13.64 -10.37
C ASP A 512 -38.62 -12.91 -9.10
N PRO A 513 -39.56 -12.56 -8.20
CA PRO A 513 -39.24 -11.88 -6.94
C PRO A 513 -38.23 -12.61 -6.05
N SER A 514 -38.21 -13.95 -6.09
CA SER A 514 -37.34 -14.76 -5.23
C SER A 514 -35.85 -14.58 -5.54
N LEU A 515 -35.53 -14.16 -6.77
CA LEU A 515 -34.17 -13.85 -7.22
C LEU A 515 -33.81 -12.37 -7.06
N ILE A 516 -34.79 -11.48 -6.90
CA ILE A 516 -34.57 -10.04 -6.70
C ILE A 516 -34.33 -9.73 -5.21
N GLN A 517 -35.13 -10.33 -4.32
CA GLN A 517 -35.06 -10.05 -2.87
C GLN A 517 -33.65 -10.22 -2.26
N PRO A 518 -32.87 -11.28 -2.60
CA PRO A 518 -31.52 -11.44 -2.05
C PRO A 518 -30.58 -10.28 -2.40
N TYR A 519 -30.73 -9.66 -3.58
CA TYR A 519 -29.96 -8.46 -3.95
C TYR A 519 -30.31 -7.27 -3.06
N ILE A 520 -31.61 -7.07 -2.79
CA ILE A 520 -32.10 -5.99 -1.93
C ILE A 520 -31.53 -6.15 -0.52
N ASP A 521 -31.67 -7.33 0.07
CA ASP A 521 -31.23 -7.59 1.45
C ASP A 521 -29.74 -7.34 1.63
N TRP A 522 -28.93 -7.82 0.68
CA TRP A 522 -27.48 -7.58 0.69
C TRP A 522 -27.12 -6.12 0.43
N SER A 523 -27.75 -5.49 -0.57
CA SER A 523 -27.43 -4.12 -0.99
C SER A 523 -27.75 -3.11 0.12
N LEU A 524 -28.85 -3.30 0.84
CA LEU A 524 -29.22 -2.47 1.99
C LEU A 524 -28.18 -2.51 3.12
N GLU A 525 -27.47 -3.62 3.31
CA GLU A 525 -26.38 -3.70 4.28
C GLU A 525 -25.09 -3.06 3.76
N ILE A 526 -24.72 -3.30 2.49
CA ILE A 526 -23.44 -2.79 1.97
C ILE A 526 -23.44 -1.26 1.82
N ILE A 527 -24.57 -0.64 1.43
CA ILE A 527 -24.66 0.82 1.25
C ILE A 527 -24.46 1.60 2.55
N LYS A 528 -24.71 0.99 3.72
CA LYS A 528 -24.44 1.61 5.03
C LYS A 528 -22.94 1.89 5.24
N SER A 529 -22.07 1.07 4.65
CA SER A 529 -20.62 1.17 4.81
C SER A 529 -19.91 1.68 3.56
N LYS A 530 -20.44 1.37 2.38
CA LYS A 530 -19.90 1.73 1.07
C LYS A 530 -21.01 2.27 0.16
N PRO A 531 -21.53 3.47 0.45
CA PRO A 531 -22.55 4.08 -0.40
C PRO A 531 -21.93 4.38 -1.77
N ARG A 532 -22.38 3.67 -2.80
CA ARG A 532 -21.90 3.85 -4.18
C ARG A 532 -23.06 3.99 -5.13
N PRO A 533 -22.97 4.89 -6.12
CA PRO A 533 -24.07 5.12 -7.06
C PRO A 533 -24.57 3.86 -7.76
N ALA A 534 -23.69 2.91 -8.08
CA ALA A 534 -24.06 1.67 -8.75
C ALA A 534 -24.99 0.79 -7.89
N PHE A 535 -24.77 0.74 -6.57
CA PHE A 535 -25.66 0.01 -5.65
C PHE A 535 -27.04 0.65 -5.61
N TYR A 536 -27.11 1.98 -5.55
CA TYR A 536 -28.38 2.71 -5.59
C TYR A 536 -29.12 2.52 -6.91
N SER A 537 -28.44 2.62 -8.06
CA SER A 537 -29.07 2.38 -9.37
C SER A 537 -29.68 0.98 -9.46
N ASN A 538 -28.95 -0.05 -9.04
CA ASN A 538 -29.46 -1.42 -9.06
C ASN A 538 -30.56 -1.66 -8.02
N LEU A 539 -30.52 -0.99 -6.87
CA LEU A 539 -31.55 -1.09 -5.84
C LEU A 539 -32.87 -0.44 -6.30
N ILE A 540 -32.81 0.67 -7.03
CA ILE A 540 -33.97 1.28 -7.70
C ILE A 540 -34.58 0.27 -8.69
N LEU A 541 -33.76 -0.34 -9.55
CA LEU A 541 -34.23 -1.36 -10.50
C LEU A 541 -34.84 -2.58 -9.80
N ALA A 542 -34.23 -3.03 -8.69
CA ALA A 542 -34.71 -4.15 -7.91
C ALA A 542 -36.12 -3.90 -7.34
N TYR A 543 -36.35 -2.75 -6.69
CA TYR A 543 -37.68 -2.41 -6.17
C TYR A 543 -38.72 -2.19 -7.28
N GLN A 544 -38.34 -1.58 -8.40
CA GLN A 544 -39.22 -1.47 -9.57
C GLN A 544 -39.58 -2.85 -10.14
N GLY A 545 -38.62 -3.78 -10.18
CA GLY A 545 -38.85 -5.16 -10.61
C GLY A 545 -39.79 -5.95 -9.70
N LEU A 546 -39.86 -5.60 -8.41
CA LEU A 546 -40.83 -6.12 -7.45
C LEU A 546 -42.20 -5.41 -7.50
N GLY A 547 -42.32 -4.32 -8.25
CA GLY A 547 -43.52 -3.46 -8.26
C GLY A 547 -43.65 -2.51 -7.05
N ASP A 548 -42.64 -2.44 -6.17
CA ASP A 548 -42.62 -1.52 -5.03
C ASP A 548 -42.10 -0.14 -5.45
N HIS A 549 -42.92 0.58 -6.22
CA HIS A 549 -42.57 1.90 -6.75
C HIS A 549 -42.34 2.95 -5.66
N SER A 550 -42.99 2.79 -4.50
CA SER A 550 -42.82 3.71 -3.37
C SER A 550 -41.41 3.62 -2.80
N LYS A 551 -40.90 2.41 -2.52
CA LYS A 551 -39.52 2.25 -2.06
C LYS A 551 -38.51 2.62 -3.14
N ALA A 552 -38.78 2.30 -4.41
CA ALA A 552 -37.91 2.72 -5.51
C ALA A 552 -37.71 4.25 -5.53
N GLU A 553 -38.77 5.03 -5.29
CA GLU A 553 -38.68 6.50 -5.23
C GLU A 553 -37.97 7.00 -3.97
N GLN A 554 -38.14 6.32 -2.83
CA GLN A 554 -37.39 6.63 -1.61
C GLN A 554 -35.88 6.45 -1.82
N ILE A 555 -35.47 5.32 -2.39
CA ILE A 555 -34.06 5.04 -2.72
C ILE A 555 -33.54 6.03 -3.77
N ARG A 556 -34.36 6.40 -4.76
CA ARG A 556 -34.01 7.42 -5.76
C ARG A 556 -33.75 8.78 -5.11
N SER A 557 -34.62 9.18 -4.19
CA SER A 557 -34.48 10.43 -3.44
C SER A 557 -33.21 10.45 -2.58
N GLU A 558 -32.92 9.34 -1.88
CA GLU A 558 -31.67 9.19 -1.11
C GLU A 558 -30.43 9.23 -2.01
N ALA A 559 -30.47 8.54 -3.15
CA ALA A 559 -29.37 8.54 -4.11
C ALA A 559 -29.09 9.93 -4.68
N SER A 560 -30.14 10.69 -5.03
CA SER A 560 -30.03 12.08 -5.48
C SER A 560 -29.53 13.02 -4.39
N PHE A 561 -29.89 12.79 -3.13
CA PHE A 561 -29.34 13.52 -2.00
C PHE A 561 -27.83 13.28 -1.84
N LEU A 562 -27.40 12.02 -1.87
CA LEU A 562 -25.99 11.62 -1.66
C LEU A 562 -25.09 11.94 -2.86
N PHE A 563 -25.61 11.87 -4.08
CA PHE A 563 -24.84 12.05 -5.32
C PHE A 563 -25.52 13.06 -6.26
N PRO A 564 -25.54 14.35 -5.90
CA PRO A 564 -26.27 15.39 -6.65
C PRO A 564 -25.79 15.56 -8.10
N ASN A 565 -24.54 15.19 -8.40
CA ASN A 565 -23.97 15.23 -9.76
C ASN A 565 -24.41 14.06 -10.66
N ARG A 566 -25.21 13.11 -10.17
CA ARG A 566 -25.71 11.97 -10.94
C ARG A 566 -27.22 12.02 -11.07
N ASP A 567 -27.68 11.83 -12.30
CA ASP A 567 -29.10 11.79 -12.64
C ASP A 567 -29.66 10.37 -12.50
N PHE A 568 -30.38 10.11 -11.40
CA PHE A 568 -31.06 8.83 -11.15
C PHE A 568 -32.47 8.75 -11.74
N SER A 569 -33.01 9.83 -12.32
CA SER A 569 -34.37 9.83 -12.92
C SER A 569 -34.47 8.88 -14.12
N LYS A 570 -33.35 8.69 -14.82
CA LYS A 570 -33.18 7.81 -15.97
C LYS A 570 -33.12 6.32 -15.62
N VAL A 571 -32.96 5.98 -14.33
CA VAL A 571 -32.93 4.59 -13.88
C VAL A 571 -34.36 4.07 -13.80
N GLN A 572 -34.78 3.40 -14.87
CA GLN A 572 -36.12 2.84 -15.02
C GLN A 572 -36.01 1.38 -15.49
N TYR A 573 -36.65 0.47 -14.75
CA TYR A 573 -36.83 -0.90 -15.18
C TYR A 573 -37.85 -0.94 -16.32
N LYS A 574 -37.47 -1.58 -17.42
CA LYS A 574 -38.34 -1.85 -18.57
C LYS A 574 -38.57 -3.34 -18.65
N LYS A 575 -39.82 -3.79 -18.52
CA LYS A 575 -40.17 -5.21 -18.63
C LYS A 575 -40.03 -5.65 -20.09
N ILE A 576 -39.50 -6.85 -20.34
CA ILE A 576 -39.22 -7.32 -21.71
C ILE A 576 -40.47 -7.34 -22.59
N SER A 577 -41.64 -7.64 -22.02
CA SER A 577 -42.93 -7.56 -22.71
C SER A 577 -43.27 -6.16 -23.25
N GLU A 578 -42.73 -5.10 -22.68
CA GLU A 578 -42.90 -3.71 -23.16
C GLU A 578 -41.80 -3.29 -24.15
N ALA A 579 -40.64 -3.93 -24.11
CA ALA A 579 -39.54 -3.69 -25.05
C ALA A 579 -39.86 -4.28 -26.44
N GLU A 580 -40.48 -5.47 -26.49
CA GLU A 580 -40.93 -6.08 -27.75
C GLU A 580 -42.13 -5.34 -28.35
N ASN A 581 -43.05 -4.83 -27.52
CA ASN A 581 -44.20 -4.03 -27.99
C ASN A 581 -43.80 -2.67 -28.57
N ASN A 582 -42.74 -2.02 -28.06
CA ASN A 582 -42.22 -0.77 -28.64
C ASN A 582 -41.47 -0.97 -29.97
N ILE A 583 -40.95 -2.18 -30.22
CA ILE A 583 -40.30 -2.53 -31.50
C ILE A 583 -41.37 -2.95 -32.53
N SER A 584 -42.48 -3.56 -32.10
CA SER A 584 -43.60 -3.89 -32.98
C SER A 584 -44.48 -2.68 -33.31
N SER A 585 -44.60 -1.69 -32.42
CA SER A 585 -45.30 -0.43 -32.68
C SER A 585 -44.47 0.64 -33.42
N ALA A 586 -43.18 0.37 -33.64
CA ALA A 586 -42.26 1.22 -34.42
C ALA A 586 -41.93 0.64 -35.81
N LYS A 587 -42.71 -0.34 -36.27
CA LYS A 587 -42.67 -0.88 -37.63
C LYS A 587 -43.86 -0.45 -38.45
#